data_AF-A0AAD4QZ39-F1
#
_entry.id   AF-A0AAD4QZ39-F1
#
_cell.length_a   1.000
_cell.length_b   1.000
_cell.length_c   1.000
_cell.angle_alpha   90.00
_cell.angle_beta   90.00
_cell.angle_gamma   90.00
#
_symmetry.space_group_name_H-M   'P 1'
#
loop_
_entity.id
_entity.type
_entity.pdbx_description
1 polymer ?
#
loop_
_entity_poly.entity_id
_entity_poly.type
_entity_poly.pdbx_seq_one_letter_code
_entity_poly.pdbx_strand_id
1 'polypeptide(L)'
;MLTKTKSYIPGPFHLTTLLNIFIPLFNRVRKHVQIEEIRTPQVPLIFKEVSSIPVTADQQPFVLNSENSELSLTQECILDCVRVVVQEQLDPQSKIRAGIPDMLRLLLDFVEYAIRPPLSKFPVPSTPTPNEAVQMTQQKNLIAFAELSLRTVVEYYAKVANFPEVIQETILVDIVKRLEEPLALKYHCPHQSTWKIAATSLIKVGQIGLPLAREQLELYTCLWPQLANTIEGFLFSPSKSAHPLNADERKRHEYVDCLVIELIRNEILPCAGRLPRDFTRRIIDILNRGSINTMDANDLMASDSFQQRADLSRVCFDALLSMSRTDTPDLLKIAGGGSASDKRKVQTRSVGFSQDMDSAAGSTALGATAIASLLSRCKQVLNNYARDEQGSGHFRLPQERIFETISVLRAVSTLIDGLAKHGNTIVDMSHATLYSQLVGLHPSLVQLIPSCRGDQQVELALMTALNSYQTLLLINIHKSSNQQNT
;
A
#
# COMPACT_ATOMS: atom_id res chain seq x y z
N MET A 1 -12.26 50.77 17.43
CA MET A 1 -11.26 50.89 16.36
C MET A 1 -9.97 50.22 16.81
N LEU A 2 -9.74 48.98 16.38
CA LEU A 2 -8.48 48.27 16.64
C LEU A 2 -7.52 48.61 15.49
N THR A 3 -6.38 49.19 15.85
CA THR A 3 -5.27 49.56 14.98
C THR A 3 -4.73 48.33 14.23
N LYS A 4 -5.10 48.16 12.96
CA LYS A 4 -4.37 47.26 12.04
C LYS A 4 -2.98 47.85 11.83
N THR A 5 -2.01 47.42 12.62
CA THR A 5 -0.59 47.62 12.30
C THR A 5 -0.35 47.01 10.92
N LYS A 6 -0.01 47.84 9.93
CA LYS A 6 0.41 47.37 8.61
C LYS A 6 1.72 46.58 8.79
N SER A 7 1.62 45.27 8.95
CA SER A 7 2.77 44.39 8.95
C SER A 7 3.35 44.37 7.53
N TYR A 8 4.57 44.86 7.35
CA TYR A 8 5.30 44.71 6.09
C TYR A 8 5.53 43.23 5.81
N ILE A 9 5.06 42.75 4.66
CA ILE A 9 5.26 41.38 4.21
C ILE A 9 6.51 41.38 3.31
N PRO A 10 7.61 40.71 3.71
CA PRO A 10 8.79 40.62 2.87
C PRO A 10 8.46 39.99 1.52
N GLY A 11 8.95 40.58 0.43
CA GLY A 11 8.76 40.01 -0.89
C GLY A 11 9.59 38.73 -1.13
N PRO A 12 9.21 37.91 -2.11
CA PRO A 12 9.86 36.62 -2.41
C PRO A 12 11.35 36.79 -2.68
N PHE A 13 11.78 37.87 -3.33
CA PHE A 13 13.19 38.18 -3.54
C PHE A 13 13.98 38.29 -2.22
N HIS A 14 13.45 39.04 -1.23
CA HIS A 14 14.10 39.21 0.07
C HIS A 14 14.23 37.87 0.81
N LEU A 15 13.17 37.06 0.77
CA LEU A 15 13.15 35.74 1.39
C LEU A 15 14.14 34.79 0.70
N THR A 16 14.17 34.76 -0.63
CA THR A 16 15.13 33.99 -1.41
C THR A 16 16.57 34.39 -1.10
N THR A 17 16.87 35.69 -0.97
CA THR A 17 18.20 36.16 -0.57
C THR A 17 18.59 35.65 0.82
N LEU A 18 17.68 35.72 1.79
CA LEU A 18 17.93 35.20 3.15
C LEU A 18 18.19 33.69 3.17
N LEU A 19 17.42 32.92 2.40
CA LEU A 19 17.62 31.47 2.27
C LEU A 19 18.95 31.13 1.58
N ASN A 20 19.34 31.88 0.54
CA ASN A 20 20.64 31.68 -0.10
C ASN A 20 21.81 32.03 0.81
N ILE A 21 21.64 32.95 1.76
CA ILE A 21 22.64 33.27 2.80
C ILE A 21 22.69 32.16 3.87
N PHE A 22 21.56 31.51 4.16
CA PHE A 22 21.50 30.43 5.15
C PHE A 22 22.46 29.29 4.81
N ILE A 23 22.50 28.82 3.57
CA ILE A 23 23.32 27.67 3.14
C ILE A 23 24.82 27.84 3.47
N PRO A 24 25.52 28.90 3.01
CA PRO A 24 26.94 29.08 3.31
C PRO A 24 27.20 29.39 4.80
N LEU A 25 26.27 30.06 5.49
CA LEU A 25 26.41 30.31 6.93
C LEU A 25 26.30 29.02 7.72
N PHE A 26 25.25 28.23 7.48
CA PHE A 26 25.03 26.94 8.13
C PHE A 26 26.25 26.03 7.97
N ASN A 27 26.81 25.93 6.76
CA ASN A 27 28.02 25.15 6.52
C ASN A 27 29.22 25.56 7.39
N ARG A 28 29.33 26.84 7.76
CA ARG A 28 30.40 27.33 8.65
C ARG A 28 30.09 27.11 10.12
N VAL A 29 28.82 27.24 10.53
CA VAL A 29 28.44 27.18 11.95
C VAL A 29 27.93 25.81 12.42
N ARG A 30 27.64 24.87 11.52
CA ARG A 30 27.01 23.57 11.79
C ARG A 30 27.53 22.79 13.01
N LYS A 31 28.83 22.88 13.30
CA LYS A 31 29.46 22.21 14.46
C LYS A 31 29.08 22.80 15.82
N HIS A 32 28.61 24.05 15.83
CA HIS A 32 28.24 24.82 17.03
C HIS A 32 26.72 24.96 17.18
N VAL A 33 25.95 24.54 16.18
CA VAL A 33 24.48 24.61 16.21
C VAL A 33 23.95 23.61 17.24
N GLN A 34 23.05 24.09 18.10
CA GLN A 34 22.37 23.27 19.09
C GLN A 34 21.17 22.56 18.47
N ILE A 35 20.78 21.43 19.04
CA ILE A 35 19.69 20.63 18.46
C ILE A 35 18.34 21.34 18.58
N GLU A 36 18.15 22.14 19.63
CA GLU A 36 16.94 22.92 19.90
C GLU A 36 16.68 23.98 18.80
N GLU A 37 17.74 24.43 18.11
CA GLU A 37 17.65 25.39 17.01
C GLU A 37 17.18 24.75 15.70
N ILE A 38 17.41 23.45 15.54
CA ILE A 38 17.07 22.69 14.34
C ILE A 38 15.71 21.99 14.47
N ARG A 39 15.28 21.68 15.70
CA ARG A 39 13.97 21.09 15.97
C ARG A 39 12.82 22.07 15.78
N THR A 40 11.62 21.52 15.63
CA THR A 40 10.38 22.30 15.69
C THR A 40 10.27 22.93 17.08
N PRO A 41 9.99 24.24 17.23
CA PRO A 41 9.37 25.16 16.26
C PRO A 41 10.31 26.19 15.62
N GLN A 42 11.62 25.95 15.52
CA GLN A 42 12.55 26.97 15.02
C GLN A 42 12.69 26.93 13.49
N VAL A 43 13.79 26.37 12.97
CA VAL A 43 14.07 26.31 11.52
C VAL A 43 12.90 25.71 10.72
N PRO A 44 12.25 24.61 11.14
CA PRO A 44 11.09 24.08 10.42
C PRO A 44 9.92 25.06 10.29
N LEU A 45 9.60 25.80 11.37
CA LEU A 45 8.52 26.78 11.34
C LEU A 45 8.85 27.93 10.40
N ILE A 46 10.10 28.41 10.40
CA ILE A 46 10.54 29.49 9.50
C ILE A 46 10.34 29.06 8.04
N PHE A 47 10.79 27.87 7.66
CA PHE A 47 10.61 27.37 6.29
C PHE A 47 9.13 27.17 5.93
N LYS A 48 8.30 26.74 6.89
CA LYS A 48 6.86 26.63 6.72
C LYS A 48 6.17 27.99 6.53
N GLU A 49 6.53 28.99 7.32
CA GLU A 49 5.96 30.34 7.19
C GLU A 49 6.42 31.00 5.88
N VAL A 50 7.69 30.84 5.49
CA VAL A 50 8.21 31.38 4.21
C VAL A 50 7.48 30.78 3.00
N SER A 51 7.19 29.47 3.01
CA SER A 51 6.42 28.82 1.94
C SER A 51 4.93 29.19 1.92
N SER A 52 4.40 29.71 3.04
CA SER A 52 2.98 30.07 3.19
C SER A 52 2.66 31.53 2.85
N ILE A 53 3.67 32.34 2.51
CA ILE A 53 3.48 33.76 2.19
C ILE A 53 2.80 33.90 0.81
N PRO A 54 1.65 34.60 0.72
CA PRO A 54 0.95 34.78 -0.54
C PRO A 54 1.73 35.74 -1.43
N VAL A 55 1.83 35.41 -2.72
CA VAL A 55 2.46 36.26 -3.73
C VAL A 55 1.53 37.42 -4.03
N THR A 56 2.01 38.66 -3.85
CA THR A 56 1.25 39.87 -4.20
C THR A 56 1.42 40.21 -5.69
N ALA A 57 0.44 40.87 -6.31
CA ALA A 57 0.46 41.22 -7.75
C ALA A 57 1.75 41.95 -8.20
N ASP A 58 2.33 42.79 -7.33
CA ASP A 58 3.58 43.52 -7.61
C ASP A 58 4.83 42.62 -7.66
N GLN A 59 4.71 41.35 -7.23
CA GLN A 59 5.80 40.39 -7.12
C GLN A 59 5.75 39.31 -8.24
N GLN A 60 4.80 39.43 -9.17
CA GLN A 60 4.56 38.49 -10.27
C GLN A 60 5.79 38.17 -11.14
N PRO A 61 6.65 39.13 -11.53
CA PRO A 61 7.81 38.84 -12.39
C PRO A 61 8.83 37.89 -11.75
N PHE A 62 8.84 37.80 -10.41
CA PHE A 62 9.80 37.00 -9.65
C PHE A 62 9.31 35.58 -9.35
N VAL A 63 8.00 35.33 -9.51
CA VAL A 63 7.38 34.00 -9.38
C VAL A 63 7.22 33.34 -10.76
N LEU A 64 7.16 34.15 -11.82
CA LEU A 64 7.04 33.72 -13.22
C LEU A 64 8.43 33.64 -13.88
N ASN A 65 9.34 32.83 -13.35
CA ASN A 65 10.56 32.50 -14.09
C ASN A 65 10.29 31.32 -15.02
N SER A 66 10.18 31.62 -16.32
CA SER A 66 10.11 30.69 -17.46
C SER A 66 8.84 29.84 -17.51
N GLU A 67 8.22 29.76 -18.69
CA GLU A 67 7.09 28.86 -19.00
C GLU A 67 7.41 27.36 -18.76
N ASN A 68 8.66 27.04 -18.36
CA ASN A 68 9.20 25.71 -18.12
C ASN A 68 9.62 25.43 -16.66
N SER A 69 9.62 26.41 -15.73
CA SER A 69 9.98 26.12 -14.33
C SER A 69 8.75 25.78 -13.52
N GLU A 70 8.65 24.52 -13.07
CA GLU A 70 7.53 24.04 -12.25
C GLU A 70 7.55 24.61 -10.81
N LEU A 71 8.65 25.25 -10.40
CA LEU A 71 8.88 25.71 -9.02
C LEU A 71 9.26 27.20 -8.95
N SER A 72 8.91 27.83 -7.83
CA SER A 72 9.40 29.16 -7.47
C SER A 72 10.83 29.09 -6.91
N LEU A 73 11.66 30.10 -7.20
CA LEU A 73 13.01 30.22 -6.63
C LEU A 73 13.03 30.13 -5.09
N THR A 74 12.03 30.70 -4.41
CA THR A 74 11.96 30.62 -2.94
C THR A 74 11.74 29.19 -2.47
N GLN A 75 10.93 28.42 -3.19
CA GLN A 75 10.65 27.01 -2.90
C GLN A 75 11.88 26.13 -3.15
N GLU A 76 12.60 26.36 -4.25
CA GLU A 76 13.86 25.68 -4.54
C GLU A 76 14.90 25.93 -3.44
N CYS A 77 15.10 27.20 -3.05
CA CYS A 77 16.01 27.56 -1.97
C CYS A 77 15.61 26.93 -0.63
N ILE A 78 14.32 26.78 -0.32
CA ILE A 78 13.88 26.06 0.90
C ILE A 78 14.33 24.60 0.85
N LEU A 79 14.11 23.91 -0.28
CA LEU A 79 14.51 22.51 -0.41
C LEU A 79 16.03 22.34 -0.36
N ASP A 80 16.80 23.28 -0.89
CA ASP A 80 18.26 23.28 -0.78
C ASP A 80 18.72 23.53 0.67
N CYS A 81 18.06 24.42 1.41
CA CYS A 81 18.31 24.61 2.83
C CYS A 81 18.04 23.33 3.62
N VAL A 82 16.89 22.68 3.39
CA VAL A 82 16.54 21.40 4.02
C VAL A 82 17.57 20.32 3.66
N ARG A 83 17.99 20.24 2.40
CA ARG A 83 19.00 19.29 1.93
C ARG A 83 20.32 19.43 2.68
N VAL A 84 20.81 20.66 2.84
CA VAL A 84 22.08 20.93 3.53
C VAL A 84 22.00 20.55 5.01
N VAL A 85 20.86 20.81 5.66
CA VAL A 85 20.64 20.41 7.06
C VAL A 85 20.57 18.88 7.19
N VAL A 86 19.76 18.21 6.35
CA VAL A 86 19.65 16.74 6.36
C VAL A 86 20.99 16.08 6.05
N GLN A 87 21.77 16.64 5.12
CA GLN A 87 23.10 16.11 4.79
C GLN A 87 24.05 16.12 6.00
N GLU A 88 24.00 17.15 6.83
CA GLU A 88 24.77 17.18 8.09
C GLU A 88 24.19 16.25 9.15
N GLN A 89 22.88 16.03 9.16
CA GLN A 89 22.23 15.10 10.09
C GLN A 89 22.54 13.62 9.76
N LEU A 90 22.87 13.31 8.51
CA LEU A 90 23.25 11.96 8.09
C LEU A 90 24.62 11.51 8.62
N ASP A 91 25.47 12.42 9.08
CA ASP A 91 26.76 12.07 9.69
C ASP A 91 26.53 11.41 11.07
N PRO A 92 27.04 10.19 11.33
CA PRO A 92 26.89 9.51 12.61
C PRO A 92 27.40 10.30 13.82
N GLN A 93 28.34 11.22 13.65
CA GLN A 93 28.90 12.04 14.75
C GLN A 93 28.18 13.38 14.94
N SER A 94 27.13 13.63 14.16
CA SER A 94 26.41 14.90 14.17
C SER A 94 25.56 15.09 15.42
N LYS A 95 25.71 16.24 16.10
CA LYS A 95 24.91 16.61 17.27
C LYS A 95 23.45 16.94 16.92
N ILE A 96 23.17 17.26 15.66
CA ILE A 96 21.84 17.67 15.19
C ILE A 96 21.01 16.49 14.63
N ARG A 97 21.55 15.26 14.67
CA ARG A 97 20.93 14.04 14.13
C ARG A 97 19.53 13.78 14.69
N ALA A 98 19.29 14.03 15.97
CA ALA A 98 17.95 13.82 16.54
C ALA A 98 16.91 14.87 16.11
N GLY A 99 17.24 15.79 15.20
CA GLY A 99 16.31 16.67 14.48
C GLY A 99 15.89 16.15 13.09
N ILE A 100 16.32 14.95 12.67
CA ILE A 100 15.85 14.32 11.42
C ILE A 100 14.32 14.18 11.39
N PRO A 101 13.65 13.70 12.48
CA PRO A 101 12.20 13.57 12.51
C PRO A 101 11.47 14.87 12.16
N ASP A 102 11.93 16.01 12.70
CA ASP A 102 11.36 17.33 12.44
C ASP A 102 11.49 17.78 10.98
N MET A 103 12.64 17.51 10.35
CA MET A 103 12.85 17.84 8.93
C MET A 103 11.97 17.00 8.01
N LEU A 104 11.78 15.71 8.33
CA LEU A 104 10.83 14.86 7.60
C LEU A 104 9.39 15.34 7.78
N ARG A 105 8.99 15.73 9.00
CA ARG A 105 7.66 16.29 9.27
C ARG A 105 7.42 17.61 8.56
N LEU A 106 8.42 18.47 8.46
CA LEU A 106 8.36 19.69 7.66
C LEU A 106 8.07 19.41 6.19
N LEU A 107 8.83 18.49 5.59
CA LEU A 107 8.62 18.12 4.19
C LEU A 107 7.24 17.47 3.99
N LEU A 108 6.76 16.69 4.96
CA LEU A 108 5.42 16.13 4.99
C LEU A 108 4.32 17.20 5.09
N ASP A 109 4.55 18.30 5.80
CA ASP A 109 3.65 19.45 5.80
C ASP A 109 3.57 20.11 4.42
N PHE A 110 4.67 20.15 3.66
CA PHE A 110 4.65 20.64 2.28
C PHE A 110 3.86 19.72 1.34
N VAL A 111 3.80 18.41 1.62
CA VAL A 111 2.97 17.47 0.83
C VAL A 111 1.47 17.83 0.93
N GLU A 112 1.02 18.39 2.05
CA GLU A 112 -0.38 18.82 2.23
C GLU A 112 -0.78 19.92 1.23
N TYR A 113 0.19 20.70 0.75
CA TYR A 113 -0.04 21.78 -0.23
C TYR A 113 -0.49 21.27 -1.61
N ALA A 114 -0.32 19.97 -1.90
CA ALA A 114 -0.86 19.38 -3.12
C ALA A 114 -2.40 19.34 -3.14
N ILE A 115 -3.04 19.30 -1.97
CA ILE A 115 -4.49 19.14 -1.83
C ILE A 115 -5.12 20.42 -1.29
N ARG A 116 -4.51 21.01 -0.25
CA ARG A 116 -5.03 22.19 0.43
C ARG A 116 -3.96 23.29 0.46
N PRO A 117 -4.23 24.49 -0.10
CA PRO A 117 -3.25 25.58 -0.07
C PRO A 117 -2.94 26.00 1.37
N PRO A 118 -1.74 26.53 1.64
CA PRO A 118 -1.35 26.95 2.98
C PRO A 118 -2.29 28.05 3.50
N LEU A 119 -2.67 27.94 4.78
CA LEU A 119 -3.43 28.97 5.48
C LEU A 119 -2.51 30.16 5.77
N SER A 120 -2.57 31.20 4.93
CA SER A 120 -1.77 32.41 5.16
C SER A 120 -2.31 33.21 6.35
N LYS A 121 -1.48 33.46 7.36
CA LYS A 121 -1.78 34.42 8.45
C LYS A 121 -1.87 35.87 7.96
N PHE A 122 -1.39 36.12 6.75
CA PHE A 122 -1.42 37.42 6.12
C PHE A 122 -2.67 37.57 5.25
N PRO A 123 -3.41 38.69 5.37
CA PRO A 123 -4.57 38.94 4.53
C PRO A 123 -4.12 39.07 3.07
N VAL A 124 -4.68 38.25 2.20
CA VAL A 124 -4.57 38.44 0.75
C VAL A 124 -5.21 39.80 0.44
N PRO A 125 -4.50 40.75 -0.20
CA PRO A 125 -5.13 42.00 -0.62
C PRO A 125 -6.26 41.64 -1.58
N SER A 126 -7.50 41.89 -1.14
CA SER A 126 -8.71 41.74 -1.93
C SER A 126 -8.72 42.78 -3.06
N THR A 127 -7.99 42.50 -4.13
CA THR A 127 -8.23 43.16 -5.42
C THR A 127 -9.53 42.60 -6.00
N PRO A 128 -10.40 43.44 -6.62
CA PRO A 128 -11.77 43.04 -6.98
C PRO A 128 -11.85 42.00 -8.11
N THR A 129 -10.72 41.63 -8.70
CA THR A 129 -10.61 40.59 -9.71
C THR A 129 -9.31 39.84 -9.46
N PRO A 130 -9.36 38.65 -8.85
CA PRO A 130 -8.23 37.75 -8.92
C PRO A 130 -8.04 37.39 -10.39
N ASN A 131 -6.89 37.72 -10.98
CA ASN A 131 -6.54 37.16 -12.28
C ASN A 131 -6.50 35.63 -12.09
N GLU A 132 -7.51 34.91 -12.58
CA GLU A 132 -7.64 33.45 -12.45
C GLU A 132 -6.36 32.73 -12.89
N ALA A 133 -5.67 33.27 -13.91
CA ALA A 133 -4.38 32.78 -14.38
C ALA A 133 -3.28 32.80 -13.30
N VAL A 134 -3.25 33.83 -12.43
CA VAL A 134 -2.25 33.96 -11.36
C VAL A 134 -2.51 32.93 -10.26
N GLN A 135 -3.77 32.73 -9.89
CA GLN A 135 -4.14 31.70 -8.90
C GLN A 135 -3.86 30.29 -9.44
N MET A 136 -4.19 30.03 -10.71
CA MET A 136 -3.90 28.74 -11.35
C MET A 136 -2.40 28.46 -11.42
N THR A 137 -1.56 29.43 -11.79
CA THR A 137 -0.10 29.23 -11.82
C THR A 137 0.47 29.05 -10.41
N GLN A 138 -0.01 29.82 -9.43
CA GLN A 138 0.40 29.65 -8.03
C GLN A 138 0.02 28.27 -7.49
N GLN A 139 -1.18 27.78 -7.82
CA GLN A 139 -1.63 26.44 -7.45
C GLN A 139 -0.79 25.35 -8.10
N LYS A 140 -0.45 25.49 -9.39
CA LYS A 140 0.45 24.55 -10.10
C LYS A 140 1.83 24.48 -9.43
N ASN A 141 2.42 25.62 -9.07
CA ASN A 141 3.72 25.67 -8.40
C ASN A 141 3.68 25.01 -7.01
N LEU A 142 2.59 25.20 -6.25
CA LEU A 142 2.41 24.55 -4.95
C LEU A 142 2.26 23.03 -5.08
N ILE A 143 1.55 22.55 -6.11
CA ILE A 143 1.42 21.12 -6.39
C ILE A 143 2.78 20.52 -6.76
N ALA A 144 3.53 21.15 -7.69
CA ALA A 144 4.86 20.68 -8.07
C ALA A 144 5.83 20.65 -6.88
N PHE A 145 5.77 21.68 -6.02
CA PHE A 145 6.56 21.75 -4.80
C PHE A 145 6.21 20.64 -3.80
N ALA A 146 4.91 20.36 -3.61
CA ALA A 146 4.45 19.28 -2.76
C ALA A 146 4.84 17.89 -3.29
N GLU A 147 4.75 17.68 -4.61
CA GLU A 147 5.15 16.44 -5.27
C GLU A 147 6.67 16.19 -5.18
N LEU A 148 7.47 17.24 -5.36
CA LEU A 148 8.91 17.17 -5.15
C LEU A 148 9.24 16.90 -3.68
N SER A 149 8.60 17.61 -2.75
CA SER A 149 8.77 17.39 -1.31
C SER A 149 8.46 15.95 -0.92
N LEU A 150 7.41 15.35 -1.47
CA LEU A 150 7.07 13.95 -1.24
C LEU A 150 8.18 13.00 -1.76
N ARG A 151 8.71 13.24 -2.96
CA ARG A 151 9.85 12.44 -3.49
C ARG A 151 11.08 12.56 -2.59
N THR A 152 11.37 13.77 -2.09
CA THR A 152 12.48 14.04 -1.17
C THR A 152 12.29 13.33 0.18
N VAL A 153 11.07 13.32 0.75
CA VAL A 153 10.75 12.55 1.97
C VAL A 153 11.08 11.08 1.78
N VAL A 154 10.65 10.48 0.67
CA VAL A 154 10.90 9.05 0.41
C VAL A 154 12.39 8.77 0.27
N GLU A 155 13.13 9.63 -0.43
CA GLU A 155 14.58 9.47 -0.61
C GLU A 155 15.32 9.58 0.73
N TYR A 156 14.97 10.56 1.56
CA TYR A 156 15.59 10.74 2.86
C TYR A 156 15.21 9.64 3.84
N TYR A 157 13.92 9.29 3.91
CA TYR A 157 13.44 8.18 4.73
C TYR A 157 14.18 6.88 4.40
N ALA A 158 14.41 6.58 3.11
CA ALA A 158 15.16 5.39 2.72
C ALA A 158 16.60 5.35 3.26
N LYS A 159 17.21 6.52 3.52
CA LYS A 159 18.56 6.63 4.11
C LYS A 159 18.55 6.57 5.64
N VAL A 160 17.47 7.02 6.28
CA VAL A 160 17.40 7.21 7.74
C VAL A 160 16.45 6.24 8.46
N ALA A 161 15.70 5.39 7.75
CA ALA A 161 14.66 4.54 8.34
C ALA A 161 15.18 3.66 9.49
N ASN A 162 16.42 3.18 9.42
CA ASN A 162 17.05 2.33 10.43
C ASN A 162 17.59 3.12 11.65
N PHE A 163 17.46 4.44 11.67
CA PHE A 163 18.00 5.27 12.76
C PHE A 163 17.04 5.24 13.96
N PRO A 164 17.56 5.08 15.20
CA PRO A 164 16.73 4.95 16.39
C PRO A 164 15.84 6.19 16.62
N GLU A 165 16.32 7.39 16.27
CA GLU A 165 15.57 8.63 16.43
C GLU A 165 14.33 8.69 15.53
N VAL A 166 14.41 8.11 14.33
CA VAL A 166 13.30 8.05 13.36
C VAL A 166 12.28 7.00 13.78
N ILE A 167 12.77 5.90 14.32
CA ILE A 167 11.95 4.78 14.79
C ILE A 167 11.16 5.17 16.06
N GLN A 168 11.81 5.81 17.03
CA GLN A 168 11.18 6.26 18.28
C GLN A 168 10.07 7.28 18.04
N GLU A 169 10.26 8.19 17.09
CA GLU A 169 9.27 9.21 16.71
C GLU A 169 8.18 8.67 15.76
N THR A 170 8.23 7.39 15.39
CA THR A 170 7.23 6.71 14.55
C THR A 170 6.94 7.41 13.23
N ILE A 171 7.97 7.97 12.57
CA ILE A 171 7.80 8.80 11.36
C ILE A 171 7.10 8.06 10.22
N LEU A 172 7.20 6.73 10.16
CA LEU A 172 6.43 5.91 9.23
C LEU A 172 4.92 6.14 9.34
N VAL A 173 4.40 6.29 10.57
CA VAL A 173 2.98 6.58 10.82
C VAL A 173 2.61 7.94 10.24
N ASP A 174 3.44 8.95 10.47
CA ASP A 174 3.23 10.31 9.93
C ASP A 174 3.21 10.29 8.39
N ILE A 175 4.14 9.56 7.76
CA ILE A 175 4.18 9.41 6.29
C ILE A 175 2.89 8.76 5.79
N VAL A 176 2.50 7.60 6.35
CA VAL A 176 1.28 6.89 5.91
C VAL A 176 0.04 7.75 6.09
N LYS A 177 -0.01 8.57 7.16
CA LYS A 177 -1.14 9.46 7.47
C LYS A 177 -1.28 10.55 6.41
N ARG A 178 -0.16 11.15 6.03
CA ARG A 178 -0.12 12.18 4.99
C ARG A 178 -0.43 11.65 3.60
N LEU A 179 -0.17 10.36 3.36
CA LEU A 179 -0.52 9.69 2.10
C LEU A 179 -2.00 9.25 2.03
N GLU A 180 -2.71 9.14 3.15
CA GLU A 180 -4.11 8.70 3.19
C GLU A 180 -5.04 9.60 2.36
N GLU A 181 -5.00 10.93 2.58
CA GLU A 181 -5.84 11.92 1.88
C GLU A 181 -5.63 11.90 0.35
N PRO A 182 -4.41 12.04 -0.22
CA PRO A 182 -4.21 12.02 -1.67
C PRO A 182 -4.59 10.67 -2.30
N LEU A 183 -4.40 9.56 -1.59
CA LEU A 183 -4.77 8.24 -2.09
C LEU A 183 -6.28 8.00 -2.08
N ALA A 184 -6.98 8.47 -1.04
CA ALA A 184 -8.44 8.39 -0.97
C ALA A 184 -9.12 9.28 -2.02
N LEU A 185 -8.55 10.46 -2.31
CA LEU A 185 -9.09 11.39 -3.30
C LEU A 185 -8.87 10.93 -4.75
N LYS A 186 -7.84 10.11 -5.05
CA LYS A 186 -7.48 9.54 -6.37
C LYS A 186 -7.87 10.44 -7.56
N TYR A 187 -9.06 10.27 -8.13
CA TYR A 187 -9.49 11.04 -9.30
C TYR A 187 -9.88 12.51 -9.03
N HIS A 188 -10.21 12.86 -7.79
CA HIS A 188 -10.51 14.24 -7.36
C HIS A 188 -9.26 15.03 -6.93
N CYS A 189 -8.06 14.45 -7.00
CA CYS A 189 -6.83 15.21 -6.73
C CYS A 189 -6.68 16.37 -7.72
N PRO A 190 -6.18 17.54 -7.28
CA PRO A 190 -5.97 18.70 -8.17
C PRO A 190 -5.10 18.38 -9.38
N HIS A 191 -4.15 17.45 -9.22
CA HIS A 191 -3.36 16.91 -10.31
C HIS A 191 -3.25 15.39 -10.23
N GLN A 192 -3.29 14.71 -11.38
CA GLN A 192 -3.31 13.25 -11.45
C GLN A 192 -1.95 12.60 -11.12
N SER A 193 -0.84 13.33 -11.21
CA SER A 193 0.46 12.81 -10.73
C SER A 193 0.51 12.70 -9.22
N THR A 194 -0.26 13.49 -8.47
CA THR A 194 -0.19 13.54 -7.01
C THR A 194 -0.52 12.18 -6.37
N TRP A 195 -1.67 11.59 -6.73
CA TRP A 195 -2.04 10.27 -6.18
C TRP A 195 -1.12 9.15 -6.70
N LYS A 196 -0.60 9.27 -7.93
CA LYS A 196 0.34 8.29 -8.52
C LYS A 196 1.65 8.28 -7.75
N ILE A 197 2.20 9.47 -7.49
CA ILE A 197 3.41 9.63 -6.67
C ILE A 197 3.11 9.13 -5.26
N ALA A 198 1.98 9.50 -4.65
CA ALA A 198 1.58 9.00 -3.33
C ALA A 198 1.54 7.47 -3.26
N ALA A 199 1.01 6.79 -4.29
CA ALA A 199 0.95 5.34 -4.34
C ALA A 199 2.35 4.72 -4.45
N THR A 200 3.18 5.24 -5.36
CA THR A 200 4.58 4.77 -5.49
C THR A 200 5.41 5.04 -4.23
N SER A 201 5.13 6.15 -3.54
CA SER A 201 5.77 6.51 -2.27
C SER A 201 5.35 5.56 -1.14
N LEU A 202 4.05 5.23 -1.05
CA LEU A 202 3.55 4.23 -0.09
C LEU A 202 4.23 2.88 -0.29
N ILE A 203 4.39 2.43 -1.54
CA ILE A 203 5.06 1.16 -1.86
C ILE A 203 6.53 1.19 -1.40
N LYS A 204 7.29 2.23 -1.79
CA LYS A 204 8.72 2.34 -1.42
C LYS A 204 8.93 2.44 0.08
N VAL A 205 8.16 3.30 0.75
CA VAL A 205 8.23 3.49 2.21
C VAL A 205 7.77 2.23 2.93
N GLY A 206 6.75 1.54 2.41
CA GLY A 206 6.27 0.27 2.94
C GLY A 206 7.32 -0.84 2.89
N GLN A 207 8.02 -1.00 1.76
CA GLN A 207 9.09 -2.00 1.61
C GLN A 207 10.23 -1.83 2.62
N ILE A 208 10.51 -0.59 3.04
CA ILE A 208 11.61 -0.28 3.97
C ILE A 208 11.10 -0.27 5.42
N GLY A 209 9.97 0.39 5.65
CA GLY A 209 9.43 0.67 6.99
C GLY A 209 8.64 -0.47 7.62
N LEU A 210 7.92 -1.29 6.83
CA LEU A 210 7.14 -2.40 7.37
C LEU A 210 8.01 -3.46 8.05
N PRO A 211 9.17 -3.88 7.48
CA PRO A 211 10.09 -4.77 8.18
C PRO A 211 10.51 -4.25 9.55
N LEU A 212 10.84 -2.96 9.66
CA LEU A 212 11.27 -2.31 10.90
C LEU A 212 10.11 -2.21 11.91
N ALA A 213 8.93 -1.83 11.45
CA ALA A 213 7.74 -1.74 12.30
C ALA A 213 7.32 -3.10 12.89
N ARG A 214 7.58 -4.19 12.16
CA ARG A 214 7.34 -5.56 12.65
C ARG A 214 8.27 -5.95 13.80
N GLU A 215 9.50 -5.43 13.84
CA GLU A 215 10.43 -5.71 14.95
C GLU A 215 10.00 -5.03 16.26
N GLN A 216 9.19 -3.97 16.16
CA GLN A 216 8.78 -3.14 17.29
C GLN A 216 7.27 -2.86 17.28
N LEU A 217 6.46 -3.92 17.35
CA LEU A 217 5.00 -3.84 17.28
C LEU A 217 4.36 -2.87 18.29
N GLU A 218 4.93 -2.74 19.49
CA GLU A 218 4.39 -1.89 20.55
C GLU A 218 4.42 -0.39 20.21
N LEU A 219 5.47 0.07 19.51
CA LEU A 219 5.58 1.47 19.10
C LEU A 219 4.67 1.81 17.91
N TYR A 220 4.39 0.83 17.04
CA TYR A 220 3.65 1.01 15.79
C TYR A 220 2.18 0.59 15.87
N THR A 221 1.58 0.57 17.06
CA THR A 221 0.16 0.18 17.24
C THR A 221 -0.80 1.01 16.38
N CYS A 222 -0.55 2.32 16.22
CA CYS A 222 -1.33 3.21 15.38
C CYS A 222 -1.11 3.00 13.87
N LEU A 223 0.03 2.42 13.46
CA LEU A 223 0.39 2.24 12.05
C LEU A 223 -0.57 1.31 11.33
N TRP A 224 -0.85 0.15 11.92
CA TRP A 224 -1.59 -0.93 11.29
C TRP A 224 -3.03 -0.54 10.87
N PRO A 225 -3.88 0.00 11.75
CA PRO A 225 -5.21 0.43 11.35
C PRO A 225 -5.18 1.53 10.29
N GLN A 226 -4.20 2.45 10.39
CA GLN A 226 -4.05 3.55 9.43
C GLN A 226 -3.59 3.05 8.05
N LEU A 227 -2.65 2.12 8.00
CA LEU A 227 -2.22 1.49 6.75
C LEU A 227 -3.37 0.75 6.07
N ALA A 228 -4.19 0.03 6.83
CA ALA A 228 -5.38 -0.63 6.28
C ALA A 228 -6.39 0.38 5.73
N ASN A 229 -6.67 1.48 6.45
CA ASN A 229 -7.51 2.58 5.96
C ASN A 229 -6.97 3.14 4.63
N THR A 230 -5.67 3.43 4.57
CA THR A 230 -5.02 4.00 3.39
C THR A 230 -5.11 3.07 2.18
N ILE A 231 -4.83 1.77 2.36
CA ILE A 231 -4.92 0.78 1.29
C ILE A 231 -6.37 0.62 0.82
N GLU A 232 -7.31 0.50 1.75
CA GLU A 232 -8.74 0.34 1.43
C GLU A 232 -9.30 1.57 0.69
N GLY A 233 -9.01 2.77 1.19
CA GLY A 233 -9.42 4.03 0.61
C GLY A 233 -8.81 4.28 -0.78
N PHE A 234 -7.62 3.76 -1.05
CA PHE A 234 -7.00 3.81 -2.37
C PHE A 234 -7.65 2.86 -3.38
N LEU A 235 -7.72 1.57 -3.03
CA LEU A 235 -8.20 0.51 -3.92
C LEU A 235 -9.70 0.68 -4.24
N PHE A 236 -10.48 1.07 -3.24
CA PHE A 236 -11.93 1.25 -3.33
C PHE A 236 -12.35 2.71 -3.16
N SER A 237 -11.53 3.63 -3.68
CA SER A 237 -11.81 5.07 -3.61
C SER A 237 -13.23 5.41 -4.09
N PRO A 238 -13.97 6.25 -3.35
CA PRO A 238 -15.28 6.74 -3.77
C PRO A 238 -15.18 7.77 -4.91
N SER A 239 -13.97 8.22 -5.25
CA SER A 239 -13.77 9.20 -6.31
C SER A 239 -14.12 8.62 -7.68
N LYS A 240 -14.83 9.39 -8.50
CA LYS A 240 -15.13 9.04 -9.90
C LYS A 240 -14.38 10.02 -10.79
N SER A 241 -13.78 9.51 -11.86
CA SER A 241 -13.13 10.38 -12.86
C SER A 241 -14.17 11.29 -13.51
N ALA A 242 -13.89 12.58 -13.58
CA ALA A 242 -14.76 13.57 -14.23
C ALA A 242 -14.91 13.31 -15.73
N HIS A 243 -13.89 12.72 -16.35
CA HIS A 243 -13.91 12.28 -17.74
C HIS A 243 -13.74 10.75 -17.83
N PRO A 244 -14.45 10.07 -18.73
CA PRO A 244 -14.28 8.64 -18.93
C PRO A 244 -12.83 8.37 -19.37
N LEU A 245 -12.15 7.53 -18.60
CA LEU A 245 -10.75 7.16 -18.87
C LEU A 245 -10.68 6.30 -20.13
N ASN A 246 -9.64 6.51 -20.94
CA ASN A 246 -9.36 5.62 -22.07
C ASN A 246 -8.88 4.24 -21.57
N ALA A 247 -8.85 3.24 -22.46
CA ALA A 247 -8.49 1.88 -22.09
C ALA A 247 -7.05 1.76 -21.55
N ASP A 248 -6.11 2.52 -22.11
CA ASP A 248 -4.70 2.49 -21.70
C ASP A 248 -4.48 3.15 -20.33
N GLU A 249 -5.16 4.25 -20.04
CA GLU A 249 -5.15 4.93 -18.75
C GLU A 249 -5.75 4.07 -17.67
N ARG A 250 -6.85 3.37 -17.98
CA ARG A 250 -7.44 2.38 -17.06
C ARG A 250 -6.45 1.29 -16.72
N LYS A 251 -5.81 0.68 -17.71
CA LYS A 251 -4.75 -0.34 -17.50
C LYS A 251 -3.59 0.20 -16.67
N ARG A 252 -3.14 1.44 -16.92
CA ARG A 252 -2.08 2.08 -16.12
C ARG A 252 -2.51 2.32 -14.68
N HIS A 253 -3.76 2.72 -14.44
CA HIS A 253 -4.28 2.95 -13.10
C HIS A 253 -4.46 1.63 -12.34
N GLU A 254 -4.98 0.60 -13.02
CA GLU A 254 -5.07 -0.76 -12.49
C GLU A 254 -3.70 -1.35 -12.18
N TYR A 255 -2.69 -1.12 -13.03
CA TYR A 255 -1.32 -1.54 -12.75
C TYR A 255 -0.79 -0.97 -11.42
N VAL A 256 -1.08 0.30 -11.11
CA VAL A 256 -0.71 0.90 -9.82
C VAL A 256 -1.47 0.24 -8.66
N ASP A 257 -2.76 -0.07 -8.85
CA ASP A 257 -3.55 -0.82 -7.86
C ASP A 257 -2.92 -2.19 -7.58
N CYS A 258 -2.50 -2.92 -8.63
CA CYS A 258 -1.80 -4.21 -8.51
C CYS A 258 -0.47 -4.10 -7.76
N LEU A 259 0.30 -3.02 -7.94
CA LEU A 259 1.57 -2.83 -7.21
C LEU A 259 1.36 -2.72 -5.69
N VAL A 260 0.25 -2.13 -5.25
CA VAL A 260 -0.11 -2.07 -3.82
C VAL A 260 -0.48 -3.47 -3.31
N ILE A 261 -1.16 -4.29 -4.10
CA ILE A 261 -1.43 -5.69 -3.72
C ILE A 261 -0.14 -6.50 -3.64
N GLU A 262 0.81 -6.28 -4.55
CA GLU A 262 2.12 -6.93 -4.48
C GLU A 262 2.92 -6.50 -3.24
N LEU A 263 2.79 -5.27 -2.75
CA LEU A 263 3.32 -4.90 -1.43
C LEU A 263 2.69 -5.74 -0.32
N ILE A 264 1.37 -5.90 -0.32
CA ILE A 264 0.65 -6.74 0.66
C ILE A 264 1.17 -8.18 0.60
N ARG A 265 1.26 -8.73 -0.61
CA ARG A 265 1.68 -10.10 -0.88
C ARG A 265 3.11 -10.38 -0.40
N ASN A 266 4.02 -9.44 -0.58
CA ASN A 266 5.45 -9.65 -0.31
C ASN A 266 5.85 -9.24 1.12
N GLU A 267 5.24 -8.19 1.69
CA GLU A 267 5.65 -7.66 3.00
C GLU A 267 4.66 -7.96 4.13
N ILE A 268 3.36 -8.10 3.85
CA ILE A 268 2.34 -8.25 4.89
C ILE A 268 1.98 -9.73 5.09
N LEU A 269 1.55 -10.41 4.03
CA LEU A 269 1.04 -11.79 4.12
C LEU A 269 2.07 -12.80 4.66
N PRO A 270 3.37 -12.78 4.28
CA PRO A 270 4.33 -13.75 4.78
C PRO A 270 4.59 -13.64 6.29
N CYS A 271 4.22 -12.52 6.91
CA CYS A 271 4.40 -12.24 8.33
C CYS A 271 3.07 -12.10 9.08
N ALA A 272 1.96 -12.56 8.51
CA ALA A 272 0.62 -12.43 9.07
C ALA A 272 0.50 -12.94 10.52
N GLY A 273 1.27 -13.96 10.91
CA GLY A 273 1.28 -14.52 12.27
C GLY A 273 1.90 -13.61 13.34
N ARG A 274 2.71 -12.61 12.96
CA ARG A 274 3.34 -11.65 13.90
C ARG A 274 2.59 -10.32 13.99
N LEU A 275 1.63 -10.09 13.10
CA LEU A 275 0.90 -8.83 12.99
C LEU A 275 -0.38 -8.85 13.85
N PRO A 276 -0.93 -7.67 14.22
CA PRO A 276 -2.19 -7.61 14.96
C PRO A 276 -3.32 -8.31 14.20
N ARG A 277 -4.08 -9.18 14.88
CA ARG A 277 -5.11 -10.01 14.26
C ARG A 277 -6.19 -9.20 13.54
N ASP A 278 -6.56 -8.04 14.09
CA ASP A 278 -7.57 -7.16 13.48
C ASP A 278 -7.08 -6.53 12.17
N PHE A 279 -5.78 -6.20 12.10
CA PHE A 279 -5.15 -5.73 10.87
C PHE A 279 -5.14 -6.82 9.80
N THR A 280 -4.67 -8.03 10.13
CA THR A 280 -4.64 -9.16 9.19
C THR A 280 -6.04 -9.52 8.69
N ARG A 281 -7.05 -9.54 9.57
CA ARG A 281 -8.46 -9.77 9.17
C ARG A 281 -8.92 -8.72 8.15
N ARG A 282 -8.58 -7.46 8.36
CA ARG A 282 -8.97 -6.37 7.47
C ARG A 282 -8.26 -6.44 6.12
N ILE A 283 -6.98 -6.81 6.10
CA ILE A 283 -6.25 -7.06 4.84
C ILE A 283 -6.88 -8.22 4.06
N ILE A 284 -7.28 -9.31 4.72
CA ILE A 284 -8.00 -10.42 4.08
C ILE A 284 -9.32 -9.92 3.49
N ASP A 285 -10.09 -9.11 4.20
CA ASP A 285 -11.34 -8.53 3.71
C ASP A 285 -11.12 -7.62 2.47
N ILE A 286 -10.08 -6.78 2.49
CA ILE A 286 -9.67 -5.95 1.35
C ILE A 286 -9.34 -6.83 0.13
N LEU A 287 -8.54 -7.88 0.30
CA LEU A 287 -8.19 -8.80 -0.78
C LEU A 287 -9.40 -9.58 -1.29
N ASN A 288 -10.30 -10.00 -0.40
CA ASN A 288 -11.55 -10.66 -0.78
C ASN A 288 -12.40 -9.73 -1.62
N ARG A 289 -12.64 -8.50 -1.17
CA ARG A 289 -13.38 -7.48 -1.91
C ARG A 289 -12.73 -7.17 -3.26
N GLY A 290 -11.39 -7.10 -3.31
CA GLY A 290 -10.63 -6.86 -4.54
C GLY A 290 -10.67 -8.03 -5.52
N SER A 291 -10.76 -9.26 -5.02
CA SER A 291 -10.89 -10.49 -5.82
C SER A 291 -12.25 -10.66 -6.49
N ILE A 292 -13.24 -9.84 -6.11
CA ILE A 292 -14.60 -9.91 -6.64
C ILE A 292 -14.71 -8.98 -7.86
N ASN A 293 -14.76 -9.56 -9.06
CA ASN A 293 -14.96 -8.86 -10.33
C ASN A 293 -16.46 -8.56 -10.60
N THR A 294 -17.23 -8.25 -9.55
CA THR A 294 -18.69 -8.09 -9.67
C THR A 294 -19.04 -6.72 -10.21
N MET A 295 -19.45 -6.75 -11.48
CA MET A 295 -20.46 -5.84 -11.98
C MET A 295 -21.73 -6.02 -11.12
N ASP A 296 -22.36 -4.92 -10.74
CA ASP A 296 -23.75 -4.98 -10.28
C ASP A 296 -24.62 -5.15 -11.53
N ALA A 297 -25.41 -6.23 -11.58
CA ALA A 297 -26.13 -6.63 -12.80
C ALA A 297 -27.26 -5.65 -13.21
N ASN A 298 -27.58 -4.68 -12.35
CA ASN A 298 -28.62 -3.67 -12.60
C ASN A 298 -28.10 -2.40 -13.30
N ASP A 299 -26.79 -2.24 -13.49
CA ASP A 299 -26.23 -1.00 -14.03
C ASP A 299 -25.95 -1.15 -15.54
N LEU A 300 -27.04 -1.31 -16.30
CA LEU A 300 -27.04 -1.45 -17.78
C LEU A 300 -26.42 -0.23 -18.52
N MET A 301 -26.15 0.87 -17.81
CA MET A 301 -25.48 2.08 -18.31
C MET A 301 -24.03 2.23 -17.79
N ALA A 302 -23.57 1.35 -16.87
CA ALA A 302 -22.19 1.32 -16.37
C ALA A 302 -21.30 0.31 -17.11
N SER A 303 -21.79 -0.22 -18.23
CA SER A 303 -21.05 -1.11 -19.13
C SER A 303 -19.74 -0.49 -19.63
N ASP A 304 -19.56 0.83 -19.59
CA ASP A 304 -18.34 1.53 -20.06
C ASP A 304 -17.49 2.21 -18.96
N SER A 305 -17.99 2.37 -17.74
CA SER A 305 -17.30 3.19 -16.72
C SER A 305 -16.56 2.38 -15.63
N PHE A 306 -16.89 1.10 -15.46
CA PHE A 306 -16.23 0.19 -14.52
C PHE A 306 -15.93 -1.18 -15.14
N GLN A 307 -15.55 -1.19 -16.42
CA GLN A 307 -15.09 -2.39 -17.15
C GLN A 307 -13.94 -3.05 -16.39
N GLN A 308 -14.27 -4.18 -15.75
CA GLN A 308 -13.43 -5.32 -15.35
C GLN A 308 -12.00 -4.95 -14.94
N ARG A 309 -11.77 -4.80 -13.62
CA ARG A 309 -10.41 -4.79 -13.06
C ARG A 309 -9.90 -6.23 -12.95
N ALA A 310 -9.76 -6.89 -14.10
CA ALA A 310 -9.43 -8.31 -14.18
C ALA A 310 -8.03 -8.60 -13.62
N ASP A 311 -7.06 -7.72 -13.86
CA ASP A 311 -5.70 -7.87 -13.33
C ASP A 311 -5.69 -7.67 -11.82
N LEU A 312 -6.39 -6.66 -11.30
CA LEU A 312 -6.50 -6.46 -9.85
C LEU A 312 -7.16 -7.66 -9.18
N SER A 313 -8.28 -8.14 -9.74
CA SER A 313 -8.99 -9.31 -9.24
C SER A 313 -8.09 -10.54 -9.20
N ARG A 314 -7.29 -10.74 -10.25
CA ARG A 314 -6.34 -11.84 -10.34
C ARG A 314 -5.23 -11.73 -9.30
N VAL A 315 -4.60 -10.56 -9.16
CA VAL A 315 -3.48 -10.37 -8.21
C VAL A 315 -3.98 -10.48 -6.76
N CYS A 316 -5.18 -9.97 -6.44
CA CYS A 316 -5.81 -10.17 -5.13
C CYS A 316 -6.05 -11.65 -4.83
N PHE A 317 -6.56 -12.40 -5.81
CA PHE A 317 -6.80 -13.83 -5.69
C PHE A 317 -5.50 -14.62 -5.51
N ASP A 318 -4.46 -14.31 -6.30
CA ASP A 318 -3.14 -14.92 -6.18
C ASP A 318 -2.48 -14.63 -4.81
N ALA A 319 -2.69 -13.42 -4.26
CA ALA A 319 -2.21 -13.06 -2.94
C ALA A 319 -2.92 -13.87 -1.83
N LEU A 320 -4.25 -14.01 -1.88
CA LEU A 320 -5.01 -14.88 -0.96
C LEU A 320 -4.53 -16.33 -1.04
N LEU A 321 -4.29 -16.83 -2.26
CA LEU A 321 -3.78 -18.19 -2.46
C LEU A 321 -2.36 -18.36 -1.91
N SER A 322 -1.50 -17.33 -1.99
CA SER A 322 -0.16 -17.40 -1.39
C SER A 322 -0.19 -17.50 0.13
N MET A 323 -1.13 -16.82 0.81
CA MET A 323 -1.29 -16.92 2.26
C MET A 323 -1.63 -18.37 2.68
N SER A 324 -2.51 -19.02 1.94
CA SER A 324 -2.86 -20.44 2.16
C SER A 324 -1.66 -21.39 2.01
N ARG A 325 -0.59 -20.98 1.32
CA ARG A 325 0.65 -21.77 1.16
C ARG A 325 1.72 -21.41 2.19
N THR A 326 1.64 -20.24 2.81
CA THR A 326 2.62 -19.74 3.79
C THR A 326 2.20 -19.94 5.23
N ASP A 327 1.01 -20.44 5.52
CA ASP A 327 0.70 -21.04 6.83
C ASP A 327 1.26 -22.49 6.94
N THR A 328 1.98 -22.95 5.92
CA THR A 328 2.73 -24.22 5.89
C THR A 328 4.28 -24.09 5.77
N PRO A 329 5.05 -23.26 6.51
CA PRO A 329 6.51 -23.24 6.40
C PRO A 329 7.28 -23.41 7.73
N ASP A 330 6.65 -23.77 8.86
CA ASP A 330 7.37 -23.93 10.14
C ASP A 330 7.64 -25.38 10.58
N LEU A 331 7.38 -26.38 9.72
CA LEU A 331 7.86 -27.75 9.93
C LEU A 331 9.03 -28.16 9.01
N LEU A 332 9.43 -27.31 8.06
CA LEU A 332 10.49 -27.65 7.09
C LEU A 332 11.92 -27.34 7.56
N LYS A 333 12.13 -26.97 8.82
CA LYS A 333 13.48 -26.84 9.41
C LYS A 333 13.93 -28.00 10.31
N ILE A 334 13.10 -29.03 10.51
CA ILE A 334 13.46 -30.17 11.40
C ILE A 334 13.70 -31.49 10.64
N ALA A 335 13.30 -31.60 9.37
CA ALA A 335 13.42 -32.86 8.61
C ALA A 335 14.51 -32.83 7.52
N GLY A 336 15.72 -32.37 7.86
CA GLY A 336 16.87 -32.35 6.95
C GLY A 336 18.17 -32.76 7.65
N GLY A 337 18.24 -33.98 8.19
CA GLY A 337 19.44 -34.56 8.75
C GLY A 337 20.11 -35.58 7.80
N GLY A 338 21.36 -35.30 7.40
CA GLY A 338 22.32 -36.20 6.74
C GLY A 338 22.75 -35.68 5.36
N SER A 339 23.93 -35.09 5.13
CA SER A 339 25.27 -35.58 5.51
C SER A 339 26.34 -34.48 5.65
N ALA A 340 27.18 -34.65 6.68
CA ALA A 340 28.61 -34.34 6.83
C ALA A 340 29.25 -33.12 6.12
N SER A 341 29.70 -32.12 6.90
CA SER A 341 31.12 -31.99 7.31
C SER A 341 31.46 -30.56 7.80
N ASP A 342 32.17 -30.54 8.91
CA ASP A 342 33.17 -29.55 9.34
C ASP A 342 32.82 -28.43 10.34
N LYS A 343 33.75 -28.30 11.28
CA LYS A 343 33.67 -27.66 12.60
C LYS A 343 34.04 -26.17 12.50
N ARG A 344 33.35 -25.32 13.26
CA ARG A 344 34.00 -24.30 14.11
C ARG A 344 33.03 -23.70 15.13
N LYS A 345 33.35 -23.93 16.42
CA LYS A 345 32.73 -23.31 17.61
C LYS A 345 33.02 -21.81 17.64
N VAL A 346 32.00 -20.98 17.91
CA VAL A 346 32.13 -19.82 18.81
C VAL A 346 30.86 -19.72 19.66
N GLN A 347 31.10 -19.50 20.95
CA GLN A 347 30.21 -19.64 22.09
C GLN A 347 29.77 -18.24 22.54
N THR A 348 28.46 -17.94 22.59
CA THR A 348 27.92 -16.86 23.45
C THR A 348 26.52 -17.22 23.93
N ARG A 349 26.26 -16.88 25.20
CA ARG A 349 25.19 -17.33 26.09
C ARG A 349 23.79 -16.90 25.64
N SER A 350 22.84 -17.83 25.62
CA SER A 350 21.40 -17.54 25.66
C SER A 350 20.92 -17.52 27.11
N VAL A 351 20.27 -16.42 27.50
CA VAL A 351 19.41 -16.32 28.68
C VAL A 351 17.98 -16.52 28.17
N GLY A 352 17.27 -17.48 28.75
CA GLY A 352 15.94 -17.89 28.31
C GLY A 352 14.86 -16.85 28.59
N PHE A 353 13.97 -16.67 27.62
CA PHE A 353 12.61 -16.18 27.82
C PHE A 353 11.67 -17.13 27.09
N SER A 354 10.74 -17.71 27.86
CA SER A 354 9.72 -18.64 27.41
C SER A 354 8.45 -17.86 27.10
N GLN A 355 8.10 -17.70 25.82
CA GLN A 355 6.78 -17.20 25.41
C GLN A 355 6.48 -17.60 23.96
N ASP A 356 6.17 -18.87 23.71
CA ASP A 356 5.69 -19.35 22.40
C ASP A 356 4.68 -20.49 22.63
N MET A 357 3.38 -20.19 22.50
CA MET A 357 2.30 -21.18 22.33
C MET A 357 0.99 -20.56 21.81
N ASP A 358 0.75 -19.25 21.97
CA ASP A 358 -0.53 -18.60 21.59
C ASP A 358 -0.56 -17.96 20.17
N SER A 359 0.56 -17.89 19.46
CA SER A 359 0.65 -17.26 18.12
C SER A 359 0.17 -18.17 16.98
N ALA A 360 0.39 -19.49 17.09
CA ALA A 360 0.09 -20.47 16.04
C ALA A 360 -1.41 -20.78 15.87
N ALA A 361 -2.20 -20.71 16.95
CA ALA A 361 -3.66 -20.92 16.89
C ALA A 361 -4.39 -19.72 16.23
N GLY A 362 -3.80 -18.53 16.28
CA GLY A 362 -4.34 -17.32 15.67
C GLY A 362 -4.14 -17.27 14.14
N SER A 363 -2.97 -17.68 13.66
CA SER A 363 -2.66 -17.73 12.23
C SER A 363 -3.52 -18.76 11.50
N THR A 364 -3.69 -19.95 12.08
CA THR A 364 -4.55 -21.01 11.53
C THR A 364 -6.03 -20.61 11.43
N ALA A 365 -6.57 -19.88 12.41
CA ALA A 365 -7.95 -19.36 12.35
C ALA A 365 -8.14 -18.27 11.27
N LEU A 366 -7.13 -17.42 11.08
CA LEU A 366 -7.11 -16.40 10.03
C LEU A 366 -7.01 -17.05 8.64
N GLY A 367 -6.13 -18.04 8.47
CA GLY A 367 -6.04 -18.85 7.26
C GLY A 367 -7.35 -19.55 6.91
N ALA A 368 -8.04 -20.15 7.91
CA ALA A 368 -9.34 -20.78 7.69
C ALA A 368 -10.42 -19.80 7.18
N THR A 369 -10.42 -18.56 7.71
CA THR A 369 -11.36 -17.51 7.27
C THR A 369 -11.05 -17.02 5.85
N ALA A 370 -9.77 -16.83 5.52
CA ALA A 370 -9.33 -16.47 4.18
C ALA A 370 -9.69 -17.57 3.15
N ILE A 371 -9.49 -18.84 3.51
CA ILE A 371 -9.80 -19.98 2.64
C ILE A 371 -11.32 -20.14 2.46
N ALA A 372 -12.12 -19.96 3.50
CA ALA A 372 -13.58 -19.99 3.40
C ALA A 372 -14.11 -18.92 2.43
N SER A 373 -13.57 -17.71 2.51
CA SER A 373 -13.91 -16.64 1.57
C SER A 373 -13.43 -16.95 0.15
N LEU A 374 -12.20 -17.47 0.00
CA LEU A 374 -11.64 -17.88 -1.29
C LEU A 374 -12.52 -18.95 -1.97
N LEU A 375 -12.95 -19.98 -1.23
CA LEU A 375 -13.82 -21.04 -1.74
C LEU A 375 -15.22 -20.53 -2.08
N SER A 376 -15.78 -19.63 -1.27
CA SER A 376 -17.04 -18.94 -1.57
C SER A 376 -16.93 -18.16 -2.90
N ARG A 377 -15.82 -17.46 -3.10
CA ARG A 377 -15.52 -16.74 -4.34
C ARG A 377 -15.36 -17.68 -5.52
N CYS A 378 -14.61 -18.78 -5.37
CA CYS A 378 -14.50 -19.82 -6.39
C CYS A 378 -15.89 -20.28 -6.84
N LYS A 379 -16.76 -20.62 -5.88
CA LYS A 379 -18.15 -21.01 -6.16
C LYS A 379 -18.92 -19.95 -6.95
N GLN A 380 -18.78 -18.67 -6.58
CA GLN A 380 -19.45 -17.57 -7.27
C GLN A 380 -18.96 -17.40 -8.72
N VAL A 381 -17.64 -17.47 -8.97
CA VAL A 381 -17.08 -17.39 -10.34
C VAL A 381 -17.62 -18.53 -11.20
N LEU A 382 -17.56 -19.76 -10.69
CA LEU A 382 -18.02 -20.95 -11.40
C LEU A 382 -19.52 -20.85 -11.74
N ASN A 383 -20.35 -20.44 -10.78
CA ASN A 383 -21.79 -20.29 -11.00
C ASN A 383 -22.13 -19.13 -11.95
N ASN A 384 -21.38 -18.03 -11.91
CA ASN A 384 -21.58 -16.91 -12.85
C ASN A 384 -21.21 -17.33 -14.26
N TYR A 385 -20.05 -17.95 -14.46
CA TYR A 385 -19.64 -18.45 -15.77
C TYR A 385 -20.66 -19.44 -16.35
N ALA A 386 -21.17 -20.38 -15.53
CA ALA A 386 -22.19 -21.32 -15.95
C ALA A 386 -23.49 -20.63 -16.43
N ARG A 387 -23.94 -19.59 -15.71
CA ARG A 387 -25.11 -18.78 -16.08
C ARG A 387 -24.87 -17.94 -17.34
N ASP A 388 -23.70 -17.33 -17.44
CA ASP A 388 -23.35 -16.45 -18.55
C ASP A 388 -23.26 -17.24 -19.86
N GLU A 389 -22.64 -18.43 -19.86
CA GLU A 389 -22.62 -19.33 -21.03
C GLU A 389 -24.04 -19.80 -21.42
N GLN A 390 -24.90 -20.11 -20.44
CA GLN A 390 -26.29 -20.51 -20.70
C GLN A 390 -27.13 -19.38 -21.32
N GLY A 391 -26.84 -18.12 -20.96
CA GLY A 391 -27.51 -16.94 -21.49
C GLY A 391 -26.91 -16.39 -22.80
N SER A 392 -25.68 -16.76 -23.15
CA SER A 392 -24.92 -16.14 -24.26
C SER A 392 -25.24 -16.68 -25.65
N GLY A 393 -26.11 -17.70 -25.78
CA GLY A 393 -26.71 -18.12 -27.05
C GLY A 393 -25.76 -18.14 -28.24
N HIS A 394 -24.80 -19.08 -28.23
CA HIS A 394 -23.74 -19.30 -29.25
C HIS A 394 -22.60 -18.28 -29.35
N PHE A 395 -22.63 -17.15 -28.64
CA PHE A 395 -21.48 -16.23 -28.60
C PHE A 395 -20.47 -16.65 -27.52
N ARG A 396 -19.18 -16.63 -27.86
CA ARG A 396 -18.12 -16.89 -26.88
C ARG A 396 -18.05 -15.76 -25.86
N LEU A 397 -17.92 -16.13 -24.59
CA LEU A 397 -17.69 -15.17 -23.52
C LEU A 397 -16.36 -14.41 -23.68
N PRO A 398 -16.23 -13.21 -23.09
CA PRO A 398 -14.99 -12.45 -23.08
C PRO A 398 -13.81 -13.26 -22.52
N GLN A 399 -12.62 -13.10 -23.09
CA GLN A 399 -11.41 -13.83 -22.68
C GLN A 399 -11.09 -13.64 -21.19
N GLU A 400 -11.39 -12.47 -20.63
CA GLU A 400 -11.18 -12.17 -19.21
C GLU A 400 -12.00 -13.11 -18.29
N ARG A 401 -13.24 -13.41 -18.66
CA ARG A 401 -14.11 -14.35 -17.93
C ARG A 401 -13.63 -15.80 -18.04
N ILE A 402 -13.09 -16.16 -19.20
CA ILE A 402 -12.49 -17.47 -19.45
C ILE A 402 -11.23 -17.64 -18.58
N PHE A 403 -10.33 -16.64 -18.57
CA PHE A 403 -9.13 -16.67 -17.74
C PHE A 403 -9.44 -16.68 -16.24
N GLU A 404 -10.46 -15.92 -15.80
CA GLU A 404 -10.94 -15.91 -14.42
C GLU A 404 -11.39 -17.32 -13.98
N THR A 405 -12.17 -18.01 -14.81
CA THR A 405 -12.65 -19.37 -14.55
C THR A 405 -11.52 -20.39 -14.53
N ILE A 406 -10.58 -20.33 -15.48
CA ILE A 406 -9.40 -21.21 -15.51
C ILE A 406 -8.54 -21.01 -14.27
N SER A 407 -8.34 -19.75 -13.84
CA SER A 407 -7.58 -19.41 -12.63
C SER A 407 -8.21 -20.06 -11.39
N VAL A 408 -9.53 -19.94 -11.23
CA VAL A 408 -10.29 -20.56 -10.14
C VAL A 408 -10.16 -22.08 -10.16
N LEU A 409 -10.34 -22.72 -11.32
CA LEU A 409 -10.22 -24.18 -11.45
C LEU A 409 -8.83 -24.68 -11.06
N ARG A 410 -7.77 -23.99 -11.49
CA ARG A 410 -6.37 -24.30 -11.11
C ARG A 410 -6.11 -24.09 -9.62
N ALA A 411 -6.70 -23.06 -9.03
CA ALA A 411 -6.59 -22.81 -7.60
C ALA A 411 -7.30 -23.89 -6.77
N VAL A 412 -8.48 -24.36 -7.20
CA VAL A 412 -9.17 -25.49 -6.56
C VAL A 412 -8.29 -26.74 -6.59
N SER A 413 -7.69 -27.10 -7.73
CA SER A 413 -6.70 -28.19 -7.81
C SER A 413 -5.53 -28.00 -6.86
N THR A 414 -4.95 -26.79 -6.82
CA THR A 414 -3.83 -26.47 -5.93
C THR A 414 -4.20 -26.64 -4.45
N LEU A 415 -5.38 -26.16 -4.05
CA LEU A 415 -5.87 -26.28 -2.67
C LEU A 415 -6.06 -27.75 -2.29
N ILE A 416 -6.60 -28.56 -3.21
CA ILE A 416 -6.78 -30.00 -3.02
C ILE A 416 -5.44 -30.72 -2.88
N ASP A 417 -4.47 -30.43 -3.74
CA ASP A 417 -3.12 -31.00 -3.66
C ASP A 417 -2.41 -30.56 -2.36
N GLY A 418 -2.63 -29.31 -1.93
CA GLY A 418 -2.16 -28.78 -0.67
C GLY A 418 -2.70 -29.58 0.52
N LEU A 419 -4.00 -29.90 0.53
CA LEU A 419 -4.58 -30.76 1.56
C LEU A 419 -4.04 -32.18 1.52
N ALA A 420 -3.87 -32.75 0.34
CA ALA A 420 -3.39 -34.12 0.17
C ALA A 420 -1.99 -34.33 0.75
N LYS A 421 -1.11 -33.35 0.58
CA LYS A 421 0.26 -33.40 1.10
C LYS A 421 0.35 -33.24 2.61
N HIS A 422 -0.63 -32.60 3.25
CA HIS A 422 -0.61 -32.29 4.68
C HIS A 422 -1.65 -33.08 5.50
N GLY A 423 -2.45 -33.93 4.85
CA GLY A 423 -3.56 -34.68 5.46
C GLY A 423 -3.15 -35.69 6.56
N ASN A 424 -1.85 -35.95 6.73
CA ASN A 424 -1.32 -36.88 7.72
C ASN A 424 -0.79 -36.20 9.00
N THR A 425 -0.60 -34.88 9.05
CA THR A 425 0.25 -34.29 10.11
C THR A 425 -0.43 -33.37 11.10
N ILE A 426 -1.65 -32.87 10.91
CA ILE A 426 -2.31 -32.04 11.93
C ILE A 426 -3.81 -32.34 12.00
N VAL A 427 -4.23 -32.85 13.16
CA VAL A 427 -5.63 -32.98 13.56
C VAL A 427 -6.10 -31.59 13.94
N ASP A 428 -6.65 -30.82 12.99
CA ASP A 428 -7.26 -29.52 13.30
C ASP A 428 -8.61 -29.32 12.61
N MET A 429 -9.55 -28.74 13.37
CA MET A 429 -10.91 -28.38 12.95
C MET A 429 -10.96 -27.57 11.63
N SER A 430 -9.90 -26.82 11.32
CA SER A 430 -9.74 -26.05 10.07
C SER A 430 -9.72 -26.94 8.82
N HIS A 431 -9.08 -28.12 8.89
CA HIS A 431 -9.06 -29.07 7.78
C HIS A 431 -10.44 -29.69 7.53
N ALA A 432 -11.24 -29.90 8.58
CA ALA A 432 -12.60 -30.42 8.45
C ALA A 432 -13.54 -29.39 7.78
N THR A 433 -13.46 -28.12 8.18
CA THR A 433 -14.24 -27.05 7.55
C THR A 433 -13.86 -26.83 6.08
N LEU A 434 -12.56 -26.85 5.79
CA LEU A 434 -12.05 -26.68 4.42
C LEU A 434 -12.44 -27.87 3.54
N TYR A 435 -12.30 -29.10 4.06
CA TYR A 435 -12.78 -30.31 3.40
C TYR A 435 -14.29 -30.23 3.10
N SER A 436 -15.12 -29.85 4.08
CA SER A 436 -16.57 -29.69 3.88
C SER A 436 -16.90 -28.64 2.83
N GLN A 437 -16.16 -27.53 2.76
CA GLN A 437 -16.38 -26.48 1.77
C GLN A 437 -15.94 -26.90 0.36
N LEU A 438 -14.83 -27.63 0.22
CA LEU A 438 -14.42 -28.22 -1.07
C LEU A 438 -15.43 -29.26 -1.55
N VAL A 439 -15.91 -30.14 -0.67
CA VAL A 439 -16.98 -31.08 -1.01
C VAL A 439 -18.24 -30.33 -1.45
N GLY A 440 -18.58 -29.23 -0.78
CA GLY A 440 -19.69 -28.35 -1.16
C GLY A 440 -19.49 -27.59 -2.49
N LEU A 441 -18.25 -27.51 -3.00
CA LEU A 441 -17.92 -26.89 -4.29
C LEU A 441 -18.04 -27.90 -5.45
N HIS A 442 -17.91 -29.20 -5.20
CA HIS A 442 -18.00 -30.24 -6.22
C HIS A 442 -19.27 -30.16 -7.09
N PRO A 443 -20.49 -29.94 -6.55
CA PRO A 443 -21.69 -29.79 -7.39
C PRO A 443 -21.58 -28.64 -8.40
N SER A 444 -20.97 -27.51 -8.03
CA SER A 444 -20.76 -26.39 -8.94
C SER A 444 -19.79 -26.72 -10.08
N LEU A 445 -18.78 -27.58 -9.84
CA LEU A 445 -17.88 -28.08 -10.89
C LEU A 445 -18.60 -29.02 -11.86
N VAL A 446 -19.47 -29.90 -11.35
CA VAL A 446 -20.26 -30.80 -12.21
C VAL A 446 -21.25 -30.01 -13.06
N GLN A 447 -21.87 -28.96 -12.50
CA GLN A 447 -22.78 -28.07 -13.23
C GLN A 447 -22.10 -27.28 -14.36
N LEU A 448 -20.77 -27.16 -14.34
CA LEU A 448 -20.01 -26.51 -15.41
C LEU A 448 -19.77 -27.38 -16.64
N ILE A 449 -19.87 -28.71 -16.52
CA ILE A 449 -19.58 -29.65 -17.62
C ILE A 449 -20.32 -29.32 -18.93
N PRO A 450 -21.64 -28.99 -18.91
CA PRO A 450 -22.35 -28.62 -20.13
C PRO A 450 -21.84 -27.31 -20.75
N SER A 451 -21.47 -26.34 -19.90
CA SER A 451 -21.06 -24.99 -20.30
C SER A 451 -19.62 -24.94 -20.85
N CYS A 452 -18.74 -25.86 -20.45
CA CYS A 452 -17.33 -25.84 -20.86
C CYS A 452 -17.05 -26.42 -22.26
N ARG A 453 -18.04 -27.01 -22.93
CA ARG A 453 -17.84 -27.66 -24.26
C ARG A 453 -17.44 -26.69 -25.37
N GLY A 454 -17.64 -25.40 -25.17
CA GLY A 454 -17.27 -24.35 -26.13
C GLY A 454 -15.78 -23.95 -26.09
N ASP A 455 -15.06 -24.26 -24.99
CA ASP A 455 -13.67 -23.84 -24.80
C ASP A 455 -12.78 -24.95 -24.21
N GLN A 456 -11.86 -25.45 -25.04
CA GLN A 456 -10.94 -26.54 -24.70
C GLN A 456 -10.05 -26.23 -23.48
N GLN A 457 -9.71 -24.96 -23.24
CA GLN A 457 -8.84 -24.61 -22.11
C GLN A 457 -9.60 -24.71 -20.78
N VAL A 458 -10.87 -24.31 -20.75
CA VAL A 458 -11.73 -24.42 -19.57
C VAL A 458 -12.05 -25.89 -19.31
N GLU A 459 -12.33 -26.66 -20.36
CA GLU A 459 -12.57 -28.09 -20.27
C GLU A 459 -11.38 -28.84 -19.65
N LEU A 460 -10.15 -28.60 -20.13
CA LEU A 460 -8.95 -29.21 -19.57
C LEU A 460 -8.72 -28.82 -18.09
N ALA A 461 -8.94 -27.55 -17.75
CA ALA A 461 -8.83 -27.07 -16.37
C ALA A 461 -9.89 -27.73 -15.47
N LEU A 462 -11.12 -27.90 -15.96
CA LEU A 462 -12.21 -28.55 -15.25
C LEU A 462 -11.94 -30.04 -15.04
N MET A 463 -11.47 -30.74 -16.07
CA MET A 463 -11.05 -32.15 -15.96
C MET A 463 -9.95 -32.31 -14.91
N THR A 464 -8.94 -31.43 -14.92
CA THR A 464 -7.86 -31.44 -13.94
C THR A 464 -8.41 -31.22 -12.52
N ALA A 465 -9.31 -30.24 -12.34
CA ALA A 465 -9.96 -29.98 -11.06
C ALA A 465 -10.78 -31.17 -10.56
N LEU A 466 -11.62 -31.76 -11.40
CA LEU A 466 -12.41 -32.95 -11.06
C LEU A 466 -11.53 -34.15 -10.72
N ASN A 467 -10.44 -34.38 -11.46
CA ASN A 467 -9.49 -35.43 -11.16
C ASN A 467 -8.80 -35.21 -9.80
N SER A 468 -8.50 -33.97 -9.41
CA SER A 468 -7.96 -33.67 -8.08
C SER A 468 -8.90 -34.12 -6.95
N TYR A 469 -10.23 -34.12 -7.14
CA TYR A 469 -11.17 -34.63 -6.12
C TYR A 469 -11.02 -36.13 -5.83
N GLN A 470 -10.45 -36.92 -6.76
CA GLN A 470 -10.09 -38.30 -6.47
C GLN A 470 -9.14 -38.38 -5.26
N THR A 471 -8.19 -37.45 -5.17
CA THR A 471 -7.24 -37.37 -4.05
C THR A 471 -7.96 -37.10 -2.73
N LEU A 472 -9.01 -36.26 -2.72
CA LEU A 472 -9.83 -36.03 -1.52
C LEU A 472 -10.57 -37.30 -1.07
N LEU A 473 -11.14 -38.03 -2.01
CA LEU A 473 -11.85 -39.28 -1.72
C LEU A 473 -10.91 -40.34 -1.13
N LEU A 474 -9.68 -40.42 -1.64
CA LEU A 474 -8.65 -41.35 -1.13
C LEU A 474 -8.19 -41.00 0.30
N ILE A 475 -8.07 -39.71 0.65
CA ILE A 475 -7.72 -39.28 2.02
C ILE A 475 -8.75 -39.77 3.04
N ASN A 476 -10.04 -39.74 2.70
CA ASN A 476 -11.11 -40.22 3.58
C ASN A 476 -11.06 -41.74 3.80
N ILE A 477 -10.67 -42.51 2.78
CA ILE A 477 -10.53 -43.96 2.88
C ILE A 477 -9.39 -44.32 3.87
N HIS A 478 -8.26 -43.61 3.80
CA HIS A 478 -7.13 -43.80 4.71
C HIS A 478 -7.43 -43.39 6.17
N LYS A 479 -8.26 -42.36 6.40
CA LYS A 479 -8.72 -42.01 7.76
C LYS A 479 -9.68 -43.06 8.33
N SER A 480 -10.57 -43.60 7.50
CA SER A 480 -11.57 -44.60 7.90
C SER A 480 -10.94 -45.95 8.25
N SER A 481 -9.87 -46.36 7.55
CA SER A 481 -9.13 -47.59 7.87
C SER A 481 -8.27 -47.48 9.12
N ASN A 482 -7.74 -46.30 9.45
CA ASN A 482 -7.00 -46.08 10.70
C ASN A 482 -7.89 -46.00 11.94
N GLN A 483 -9.15 -45.55 11.83
CA GLN A 483 -10.12 -45.59 12.94
C GLN A 483 -10.69 -46.99 13.23
N GLN A 484 -10.54 -47.95 12.30
CA GLN A 484 -10.94 -49.34 12.52
C GLN A 484 -9.84 -50.21 13.16
N ASN A 485 -8.62 -49.69 13.31
CA ASN A 485 -7.46 -50.38 13.89
C ASN A 485 -7.03 -49.85 15.27
N THR A 486 -7.87 -49.03 15.90
CA THR A 486 -7.80 -48.64 17.33
C THR A 486 -9.13 -48.96 17.97
#